data_AF-A0A7J4YHP3-F1
#
_entry.id   AF-A0A7J4YHP3-F1
#
_cell.length_a   1.000
_cell.length_b   1.000
_cell.length_c   1.000
_cell.angle_alpha   90.00
_cell.angle_beta   90.00
_cell.angle_gamma   90.00
#
_symmetry.space_group_name_H-M   'P 1'
#
loop_
_entity.id
_entity.type
_entity.pdbx_description
1 polymer ?
#
loop_
_entity_poly.entity_id
_entity_poly.type
_entity_poly.pdbx_seq_one_letter_code
_entity_poly.pdbx_strand_id
1 'polypeptide(L)' 'ENSNRTNRQKALDNPNNKRAVALLKNLVKEEKSLSEMARILNKEGFVTAWGCQFKASQVSILLKRHNLK' A
#
# COMPACT_ATOMS: atom_id res chain seq x y z
N GLU A 1 -1.05 13.77 20.19
CA GLU A 1 -0.48 13.85 18.82
C GLU A 1 0.75 12.93 18.58
N ASN A 2 0.74 11.66 19.02
CA ASN A 2 1.86 10.72 18.74
C ASN A 2 1.49 9.61 17.73
N SER A 3 0.21 9.37 17.47
CA SER A 3 -0.30 8.20 16.76
C SER A 3 0.11 8.14 15.27
N ASN A 4 0.19 9.29 14.59
CA ASN A 4 0.51 9.34 13.16
C ASN A 4 1.98 8.98 12.86
N ARG A 5 2.91 9.38 13.73
CA ARG A 5 4.35 9.10 13.56
C ARG A 5 4.64 7.61 13.78
N THR A 6 4.06 7.02 14.83
CA THR A 6 4.22 5.59 15.14
C THR A 6 3.54 4.70 14.10
N ASN A 7 2.38 5.11 13.56
CA ASN A 7 1.70 4.36 12.50
C ASN A 7 2.44 4.40 11.16
N ARG A 8 3.11 5.51 10.82
CA ARG A 8 3.97 5.58 9.64
C ARG A 8 5.15 4.61 9.78
N GLN A 9 5.83 4.63 10.92
CA GLN A 9 6.97 3.75 11.16
C GLN A 9 6.55 2.27 11.15
N LYS A 10 5.45 1.91 11.83
CA LYS A 10 4.88 0.55 11.78
C LYS A 10 4.49 0.12 10.36
N ALA A 11 3.94 1.03 9.55
CA ALA A 11 3.61 0.73 8.17
C ALA A 11 4.85 0.53 7.30
N LEU A 12 5.95 1.26 7.58
CA LEU A 12 7.23 1.09 6.91
C LEU A 12 7.93 -0.20 7.33
N ASP A 13 7.87 -0.58 8.60
CA ASP A 13 8.55 -1.76 9.14
C ASP A 13 7.78 -3.06 8.90
N ASN A 14 6.49 -2.99 8.57
CA ASN A 14 5.70 -4.17 8.23
C ASN A 14 6.22 -4.80 6.90
N PRO A 15 6.75 -6.05 6.94
CA PRO A 15 7.33 -6.69 5.77
C PRO A 15 6.32 -6.94 4.65
N ASN A 16 5.04 -7.16 4.97
CA ASN A 16 3.97 -7.25 3.99
C ASN A 16 3.75 -5.90 3.28
N ASN A 17 3.78 -4.78 4.00
CA ASN A 17 3.69 -3.45 3.37
C ASN A 17 4.92 -3.13 2.51
N LYS A 18 6.14 -3.50 2.94
CA LYS A 18 7.35 -3.30 2.13
C LYS A 18 7.22 -4.02 0.78
N ARG A 19 6.77 -5.28 0.79
CA ARG A 19 6.54 -6.07 -0.42
C ARG A 19 5.38 -5.51 -1.27
N ALA A 20 4.29 -5.10 -0.64
CA ALA A 20 3.16 -4.45 -1.34
C ALA A 20 3.59 -3.15 -2.04
N VAL A 21 4.42 -2.31 -1.39
CA VAL A 21 4.94 -1.07 -1.98
C VAL A 21 5.88 -1.36 -3.14
N ALA A 22 6.72 -2.40 -3.06
CA ALA A 22 7.57 -2.81 -4.17
C ALA A 22 6.74 -3.20 -5.40
N LEU A 23 5.65 -3.95 -5.22
CA LEU A 23 4.71 -4.27 -6.29
C LEU A 23 4.01 -3.01 -6.82
N LEU A 24 3.52 -2.14 -5.94
CA LEU A 24 2.89 -0.88 -6.34
C LEU A 24 3.80 0.01 -7.20
N LYS A 25 5.12 0.04 -6.96
CA LYS A 25 6.08 0.76 -7.80
C LYS A 25 6.08 0.27 -9.25
N ASN A 26 5.95 -1.03 -9.48
CA ASN A 26 5.86 -1.59 -10.83
C ASN A 26 4.51 -1.25 -11.46
N LEU A 27 3.42 -1.42 -10.72
CA LEU A 27 2.07 -1.11 -11.21
C LEU A 27 1.88 0.39 -11.55
N VAL A 28 2.58 1.30 -10.87
CA VAL A 28 2.58 2.72 -11.21
C VAL A 28 3.27 2.97 -12.56
N LYS A 29 4.37 2.27 -12.85
CA LYS A 29 5.06 2.34 -14.15
C LYS A 29 4.21 1.76 -15.29
N GLU A 30 3.39 0.77 -14.98
CA GLU A 30 2.39 0.20 -15.90
C GLU A 30 1.11 1.06 -16.01
N GLU A 31 1.09 2.25 -15.40
CA GLU A 31 -0.03 3.20 -15.39
C GLU A 31 -1.37 2.62 -14.91
N LYS A 32 -1.32 1.59 -14.04
CA LYS A 32 -2.52 0.94 -13.52
C LYS A 32 -3.39 1.88 -12.69
N SER A 33 -4.69 1.66 -12.77
CA SER A 33 -5.64 2.40 -11.92
C SER A 33 -5.51 1.98 -10.45
N LEU A 34 -5.89 2.87 -9.52
CA LEU A 34 -5.86 2.58 -8.08
C LEU A 34 -6.70 1.35 -7.71
N SER A 35 -7.81 1.14 -8.42
CA SER A 35 -8.71 0.01 -8.23
C SER A 35 -8.09 -1.30 -8.72
N GLU A 36 -7.40 -1.28 -9.87
CA GLU A 36 -6.64 -2.45 -10.35
C GLU A 36 -5.50 -2.79 -9.41
N MET A 37 -4.73 -1.79 -8.95
CA MET A 37 -3.66 -1.99 -7.98
C MET A 37 -4.17 -2.66 -6.70
N ALA A 38 -5.32 -2.22 -6.18
CA ALA A 38 -5.94 -2.83 -5.00
C ALA A 38 -6.35 -4.30 -5.27
N ARG A 39 -6.94 -4.59 -6.44
CA ARG A 39 -7.30 -5.96 -6.84
C ARG A 39 -6.07 -6.86 -6.95
N ILE A 40 -5.00 -6.38 -7.57
CA ILE A 40 -3.75 -7.14 -7.72
C ILE A 40 -3.14 -7.42 -6.34
N LEU A 41 -3.04 -6.42 -5.46
CA LEU A 41 -2.56 -6.62 -4.09
C LEU A 41 -3.36 -7.70 -3.35
N ASN A 42 -4.70 -7.64 -3.42
CA ASN A 42 -5.56 -8.61 -2.76
C ASN A 42 -5.41 -10.02 -3.36
N LYS A 43 -5.22 -10.13 -4.68
CA LYS A 43 -5.05 -11.41 -5.38
C LYS A 43 -3.71 -12.07 -5.04
N GLU A 44 -2.67 -11.27 -4.89
CA GLU A 44 -1.33 -11.70 -4.44
C GLU A 44 -1.28 -12.03 -2.93
N GLY A 45 -2.39 -11.88 -2.21
CA GLY A 45 -2.49 -12.20 -0.79
C GLY A 45 -2.00 -11.11 0.16
N PHE A 46 -1.72 -9.89 -0.35
CA PHE A 46 -1.38 -8.78 0.52
C PHE A 46 -2.61 -8.31 1.29
N VAL A 47 -2.43 -8.12 2.60
CA VAL A 47 -3.46 -7.60 3.49
C VAL A 47 -3.02 -6.30 4.14
N THR A 48 -3.97 -5.51 4.61
CA THR A 48 -3.68 -4.31 5.42
C THR A 48 -3.13 -4.73 6.80
N ALA A 49 -2.64 -3.78 7.58
CA ALA A 49 -2.13 -4.06 8.94
C ALA A 49 -3.16 -4.71 9.89
N TRP A 50 -4.46 -4.65 9.54
CA TRP A 50 -5.56 -5.25 10.30
C TRP A 50 -6.05 -6.56 9.67
N GLY A 51 -5.34 -7.09 8.67
CA GLY A 51 -5.72 -8.32 7.96
C GLY A 51 -6.83 -8.14 6.92
N CYS A 52 -7.31 -6.91 6.67
CA CYS A 52 -8.37 -6.65 5.69
C CYS A 52 -7.80 -6.46 4.28
N GLN A 53 -8.65 -6.67 3.27
CA GLN A 53 -8.35 -6.35 1.87
C GLN A 53 -8.07 -4.85 1.65
N PHE A 54 -7.22 -4.57 0.67
CA PHE A 54 -6.93 -3.24 0.19
C PHE A 54 -8.09 -2.66 -0.61
N LYS A 55 -8.40 -1.38 -0.34
CA LYS A 55 -9.27 -0.51 -1.13
C LYS A 55 -8.44 0.48 -1.94
N ALA A 56 -9.00 1.01 -3.03
CA ALA A 56 -8.34 2.01 -3.87
C ALA A 56 -7.89 3.26 -3.09
N SER A 57 -8.68 3.70 -2.09
CA SER A 57 -8.31 4.81 -1.21
C SER A 57 -7.07 4.52 -0.37
N GLN A 58 -6.91 3.30 0.13
CA GLN A 58 -5.73 2.87 0.87
C GLN A 58 -4.50 2.82 -0.02
N VAL A 59 -4.65 2.35 -1.27
CA VAL A 59 -3.59 2.40 -2.28
C VAL A 59 -3.16 3.85 -2.53
N SER A 60 -4.10 4.78 -2.71
CA SER A 60 -3.77 6.21 -2.88
C SER A 60 -2.96 6.76 -1.71
N ILE A 61 -3.36 6.45 -0.48
CA ILE A 61 -2.63 6.86 0.73
C ILE A 61 -1.22 6.28 0.76
N LEU A 62 -1.06 5.00 0.39
CA LEU A 62 0.25 4.34 0.30
C LEU A 62 1.14 5.00 -0.74
N LEU A 63 0.65 5.25 -1.95
CA LEU A 63 1.41 5.90 -3.01
C LEU A 63 1.89 7.30 -2.59
N LYS A 64 0.99 8.11 -2.01
CA LYS A 64 1.32 9.45 -1.49
C LYS A 64 2.37 9.40 -0.40
N ARG A 65 2.27 8.45 0.55
CA ARG A 65 3.26 8.30 1.64
C ARG A 65 4.66 7.94 1.15
N HIS A 66 4.75 7.31 -0.01
CA HIS A 66 5.99 6.86 -0.63
C HIS A 66 6.44 7.76 -1.80
N ASN A 67 5.78 8.90 -2.02
CA ASN A 67 6.05 9.84 -3.12
C ASN A 67 6.09 9.15 -4.50
N LEU A 68 5.18 8.19 -4.72
CA LEU A 68 5.06 7.46 -5.98
C LEU A 68 4.00 8.05 -6.91
N LYS A 69 3.05 8.81 -6.36
CA LYS A 69 1.97 9.50 -7.08
C LYS A 69 1.35 10.58 -6.20
#